data_AF-A0A965J0G5-F1
#
_entry.id   AF-A0A965J0G5-F1
#
_cell.length_a   1.000
_cell.length_b   1.000
_cell.length_c   1.000
_cell.angle_alpha   90.00
_cell.angle_beta   90.00
_cell.angle_gamma   90.00
#
_symmetry.space_group_name_H-M   'P 1'
#
loop_
_entity.id
_entity.type
_entity.pdbx_description
1 polymer ?
#
loop_
_entity_poly.entity_id
_entity_poly.type
_entity_poly.pdbx_seq_one_letter_code
_entity_poly.pdbx_strand_id
1 'polypeptide(L)' 'MSEEESFDYREHAAQSGDQELDKVLRPKSLRDFAGQPSVVENLEIFVQAAKLRGEPLDHVLLH' A
#
# COMPACT_ATOMS: atom_id res chain seq x y z
N MET A 1 34.70 -5.22 18.40
CA MET A 1 34.13 -5.64 17.10
C MET A 1 32.91 -6.46 17.47
N SER A 2 31.75 -5.81 17.52
CA SER A 2 30.49 -6.45 17.87
C SER A 2 29.74 -6.57 16.56
N GLU A 3 29.49 -7.82 16.13
CA GLU A 3 28.81 -8.13 14.89
C GLU A 3 27.41 -7.49 14.90
N GLU A 4 27.18 -6.55 13.99
CA GLU A 4 25.84 -6.06 13.66
C GLU A 4 25.11 -7.22 12.96
N GLU A 5 24.30 -7.98 13.72
CA GLU A 5 23.30 -8.85 13.13
C GLU A 5 22.35 -7.98 12.30
N SER A 6 22.51 -8.02 10.98
CA SER A 6 21.62 -7.40 10.02
C SER A 6 20.24 -8.03 10.15
N PHE A 7 19.37 -7.42 10.95
CA PHE A 7 17.97 -7.80 11.06
C PHE A 7 17.27 -7.54 9.72
N ASP A 8 17.23 -8.55 8.85
CA ASP A 8 16.60 -8.44 7.53
C ASP A 8 15.07 -8.54 7.67
N TYR A 9 14.42 -7.37 7.70
CA TYR A 9 12.96 -7.25 7.72
C TYR A 9 12.26 -7.96 6.56
N ARG A 10 12.94 -8.23 5.44
CA ARG A 10 12.33 -8.95 4.30
C ARG A 10 12.09 -10.42 4.59
N GLU A 11 12.89 -11.05 5.46
CA GLU A 11 12.74 -12.47 5.78
C GLU A 11 11.46 -12.71 6.60
N HIS A 12 11.05 -11.74 7.43
CA HIS A 12 9.86 -11.87 8.27
C HIS A 12 8.55 -11.83 7.46
N ALA A 13 8.51 -11.04 6.38
CA ALA A 13 7.36 -10.96 5.48
C ALA A 13 7.13 -12.22 4.63
N ALA A 14 8.09 -13.17 4.60
CA ALA A 14 7.97 -14.43 3.87
C ALA A 14 7.25 -15.54 4.67
N GLN A 15 6.82 -15.28 5.90
CA GLN A 15 6.01 -16.23 6.66
C GLN A 15 4.63 -16.38 6.00
N SER A 16 4.37 -17.56 5.42
CA SER A 16 3.19 -17.83 4.59
C SER A 16 1.85 -17.48 5.25
N GLY A 17 1.73 -17.62 6.57
CA GLY A 17 0.51 -17.30 7.31
C GLY A 17 0.20 -15.81 7.41
N ASP A 18 1.22 -14.95 7.49
CA ASP A 18 1.03 -13.50 7.56
C ASP A 18 0.62 -12.92 6.20
N GLN A 19 1.16 -13.50 5.11
CA GLN A 19 0.76 -13.14 3.75
C GLN A 19 -0.70 -13.49 3.42
N GLU A 20 -1.22 -14.61 3.93
CA GLU A 20 -2.62 -14.99 3.73
C GLU A 20 -3.57 -14.08 4.50
N LEU A 21 -3.22 -13.69 5.72
CA LEU A 21 -3.98 -12.73 6.52
C LEU A 21 -3.94 -11.32 5.91
N ASP A 22 -2.76 -10.85 5.46
CA ASP A 22 -2.59 -9.56 4.80
C ASP A 22 -3.41 -9.48 3.50
N LYS A 23 -3.52 -10.59 2.74
CA LYS A 23 -4.41 -10.66 1.56
C LYS A 23 -5.90 -10.53 1.88
N VAL A 24 -6.33 -10.92 3.08
CA VAL A 24 -7.72 -10.78 3.53
C VAL A 24 -7.99 -9.35 4.01
N LEU A 25 -7.01 -8.71 4.65
CA LEU A 25 -7.13 -7.36 5.18
C LEU A 25 -6.90 -6.26 4.13
N ARG A 26 -6.08 -6.50 3.10
CA ARG A 26 -5.93 -5.55 1.99
C ARG A 26 -7.14 -5.60 1.08
N PRO A 27 -7.84 -4.48 0.89
CA PRO A 27 -8.95 -4.41 -0.06
C PRO A 27 -8.42 -4.62 -1.49
N LYS A 28 -9.18 -5.38 -2.29
CA LYS A 28 -8.83 -5.70 -3.68
C LYS A 28 -9.02 -4.50 -4.61
N SER A 29 -9.97 -3.64 -4.28
CA SER A 29 -10.23 -2.40 -4.99
C SER A 29 -10.35 -1.24 -4.00
N LEU A 30 -10.15 -0.02 -4.49
CA LEU A 30 -10.34 1.21 -3.69
C LEU A 30 -11.77 1.30 -3.12
N ARG A 31 -12.75 0.70 -3.81
CA ARG A 31 -14.16 0.66 -3.38
C ARG A 31 -14.41 -0.29 -2.20
N ASP A 32 -13.55 -1.29 -2.01
CA ASP A 32 -13.64 -2.22 -0.88
C ASP A 32 -12.98 -1.66 0.38
N PHE A 33 -12.36 -0.48 0.29
CA PHE A 33 -11.73 0.18 1.43
C PHE A 33 -12.80 0.67 2.41
N ALA A 34 -12.77 0.14 3.63
CA ALA A 34 -13.73 0.49 4.66
C ALA A 34 -13.33 1.80 5.37
N GLY A 35 -14.10 2.86 5.13
CA GLY A 35 -13.94 4.16 5.79
C GLY A 35 -13.23 5.21 4.92
N GLN A 36 -13.15 6.44 5.44
CA GLN A 36 -12.49 7.58 4.77
C GLN A 36 -12.94 7.80 3.30
N PRO A 37 -14.26 7.89 3.01
CA PRO A 37 -14.76 7.98 1.63
C PRO A 37 -14.20 9.17 0.85
N SER A 38 -14.02 10.32 1.51
CA SER A 38 -13.45 11.52 0.88
C SER A 38 -11.98 11.35 0.47
N VAL A 39 -11.20 10.60 1.26
CA VAL A 39 -9.79 10.32 0.95
C VAL A 39 -9.69 9.37 -0.23
N VAL A 40 -10.53 8.33 -0.25
CA VAL A 40 -10.61 7.37 -1.35
C VAL A 40 -11.01 8.06 -2.65
N GLU A 41 -12.01 8.95 -2.61
CA GLU A 41 -12.44 9.73 -3.77
C GLU A 41 -11.32 10.62 -4.33
N ASN A 42 -10.61 11.34 -3.46
CA ASN A 42 -9.46 12.16 -3.88
C ASN A 42 -8.37 11.29 -4.52
N LEU A 43 -8.06 10.14 -3.92
CA LEU A 43 -7.08 9.20 -4.47
C LEU A 43 -7.51 8.66 -5.84
N GLU A 44 -8.79 8.33 -6.03
CA GLU A 44 -9.32 7.93 -7.34
C GLU A 44 -9.07 9.01 -8.40
N ILE A 45 -9.36 10.28 -8.10
CA ILE A 45 -9.12 11.41 -9.00
C ILE A 45 -7.64 11.52 -9.37
N PHE A 46 -6.74 11.43 -8.39
CA PHE A 46 -5.30 11.49 -8.62
C PHE A 46 -4.80 10.35 -9.52
N VAL A 47 -5.24 9.11 -9.24
CA VAL A 47 -4.90 7.94 -10.06
C VAL A 47 -5.40 8.10 -11.49
N GLN A 48 -6.62 8.60 -11.70
CA GLN A 48 -7.14 8.86 -13.04
C GLN A 48 -6.33 9.95 -13.76
N ALA A 49 -5.97 11.03 -13.06
CA ALA A 49 -5.16 12.09 -13.65
C ALA A 49 -3.77 11.60 -14.06
N ALA A 50 -3.10 10.78 -13.24
CA ALA A 50 -1.82 10.15 -13.56
C ALA A 50 -1.94 9.21 -14.77
N LYS A 51 -2.99 8.38 -14.82
CA LYS A 51 -3.30 7.53 -15.97
C LYS A 51 -3.50 8.32 -17.26
N LEU A 52 -4.21 9.44 -17.22
CA LEU A 52 -4.44 10.30 -18.38
C LEU A 52 -3.15 10.94 -18.89
N ARG A 53 -2.22 11.29 -17.99
CA ARG A 53 -0.91 11.84 -18.36
C ARG A 53 0.09 10.75 -18.79
N GLY A 54 -0.18 9.49 -18.48
CA GLY A 54 0.71 8.37 -18.80
C GLY A 54 1.99 8.35 -17.95
N GLU A 55 1.96 9.00 -16.79
CA GLU A 55 3.09 9.11 -15.86
C GLU A 55 2.76 8.43 -14.53
N PRO A 56 3.77 7.97 -13.76
CA PRO A 56 3.54 7.44 -12.43
C PRO A 56 2.87 8.49 -11.53
N LEU A 57 2.04 8.01 -10.60
CA LEU A 57 1.46 8.88 -9.59
C LEU A 57 2.56 9.38 -8.63
N ASP A 58 2.61 10.69 -8.40
CA ASP A 58 3.51 11.29 -7.42
C ASP A 58 3.19 10.83 -5.99
N HIS A 59 4.13 11.06 -5.06
CA HIS A 59 3.88 10.83 -3.64
C HIS A 59 2.82 11.82 -3.14
N VAL A 60 1.71 11.30 -2.62
CA VAL A 60 0.59 12.10 -2.09
C VAL A 60 0.45 11.81 -0.59
N LEU A 61 0.35 12.88 0.21
CA LEU A 61 -0.02 12.79 1.62
C LEU A 61 -1.51 13.12 1.76
N LEU A 62 -2.25 12.20 2.34
CA LEU A 62 -3.70 12.30 2.55
C LEU A 62 -3.94 12.51 4.06
N HIS A 63 -4.78 13.48 4.42
CA HIS A 63 -5.10 13.83 5.80
C HIS A 63 -6.60 13.73 6.08
#